data_AF-A0A543L9E6-F1
#
_entry.id   AF-A0A543L9E6-F1
#
_cell.length_a   1.000
_cell.length_b   1.000
_cell.length_c   1.000
_cell.angle_alpha   90.00
_cell.angle_beta   90.00
_cell.angle_gamma   90.00
#
_symmetry.space_group_name_H-M   'P 1'
#
loop_
_entity.id
_entity.type
_entity.pdbx_description
1 polymer ?
#
loop_
_entity_poly.entity_id
_entity_poly.type
_entity_poly.pdbx_seq_one_letter_code
_entity_poly.pdbx_strand_id
1 'polypeptide(L)'
;MPNQLYKIPRVTDVQIVHALTKLGKEFGDFDVSANAMQHGLGSVRFPGEPALPAWQQVIALNSELIDHFTAGIVGISVTYYRGGSTGDPVQKSPVLDDLFIDLNGVDPGRLKAAAAVLAAFRPVSVPKSAKASEAVLAQQAIQESTFARLQKQLEELFAQTIQVRQQLDDSVRQKTEELEAAFLAKQHAADEEINRRQADLQERHDELQRRAQELDDSDNTFARRKIRDGMLNDVTERVKNFDVSNATRNARRPVEWGMRSLIFLFILLMAWTGFELFTSRAAQTSIEAAVTHIREAASPAASPASSVSANLGLATSMLHDASTERIALWIRFSLLTIGLVGAILYYIRWQSRWAEQFAATENSLKQFHLDVNRTNWVVETCLEWRKESDSAIPLSLAGR
;
A
#
# COMPACT_ATOMS: atom_id res chain seq x y z
N MET A 1 -42.08 -70.25 80.29
CA MET A 1 -42.25 -70.35 78.82
C MET A 1 -40.94 -69.85 78.19
N PRO A 2 -40.38 -70.49 77.15
CA PRO A 2 -38.97 -70.26 76.82
C PRO A 2 -38.80 -68.95 76.04
N ASN A 3 -38.32 -67.90 76.70
CA ASN A 3 -37.74 -66.74 76.03
C ASN A 3 -36.52 -67.23 75.23
N GLN A 4 -36.55 -67.07 73.92
CA GLN A 4 -35.44 -67.47 73.08
C GLN A 4 -34.48 -66.30 72.89
N LEU A 5 -33.23 -66.50 73.34
CA LEU A 5 -32.14 -65.54 73.16
C LEU A 5 -31.46 -65.78 71.80
N TYR A 6 -31.35 -64.72 71.02
CA TYR A 6 -30.62 -64.70 69.77
C TYR A 6 -29.43 -63.73 69.87
N LYS A 7 -28.26 -64.18 69.41
CA LYS A 7 -27.06 -63.34 69.28
C LYS A 7 -27.09 -62.66 67.92
N ILE A 8 -26.96 -61.34 67.89
CA ILE A 8 -26.88 -60.55 66.65
C ILE A 8 -25.56 -59.78 66.60
N PRO A 9 -25.02 -59.47 65.40
CA PRO A 9 -23.87 -58.59 65.27
C PRO A 9 -24.18 -57.20 65.83
N ARG A 10 -23.14 -56.49 66.27
CA ARG A 10 -23.30 -55.12 66.76
C ARG A 10 -23.92 -54.22 65.70
N VAL A 11 -25.01 -53.56 66.07
CA VAL A 11 -25.77 -52.66 65.21
C VAL A 11 -25.64 -51.21 65.68
N THR A 12 -25.54 -50.27 64.74
CA THR A 12 -25.52 -48.84 65.05
C THR A 12 -26.92 -48.33 65.38
N ASP A 13 -27.00 -47.20 66.08
CA ASP A 13 -28.29 -46.62 66.49
C ASP A 13 -29.17 -46.28 65.27
N VAL A 14 -28.58 -45.87 64.14
CA VAL A 14 -29.27 -45.64 62.86
C VAL A 14 -29.85 -46.93 62.28
N GLN A 15 -29.11 -48.04 62.36
CA GLN A 15 -29.56 -49.34 61.86
C GLN A 15 -30.73 -49.89 62.68
N ILE A 16 -30.71 -49.69 64.00
CA ILE A 16 -31.82 -50.05 64.89
C ILE A 16 -33.10 -49.30 64.45
N VAL A 17 -33.00 -47.99 64.28
CA VAL A 17 -34.13 -47.13 63.85
C VAL A 17 -34.65 -47.54 62.47
N HIS A 18 -33.76 -47.82 61.51
CA HIS A 18 -34.16 -48.28 60.19
C HIS A 18 -34.87 -49.64 60.22
N ALA A 19 -34.36 -50.59 61.03
CA ALA A 19 -34.99 -51.90 61.22
C ALA A 19 -36.38 -51.78 61.85
N LEU A 20 -36.53 -50.95 62.88
CA LEU A 20 -37.82 -50.69 63.54
C LEU A 20 -38.80 -49.98 62.60
N THR A 21 -38.33 -49.01 61.82
CA THR A 21 -39.16 -48.32 60.80
C THR A 21 -39.65 -49.30 59.74
N LYS A 22 -38.79 -50.22 59.29
CA LYS A 22 -39.16 -51.26 58.33
C LYS A 22 -40.23 -52.20 58.92
N LEU A 23 -40.05 -52.63 60.17
CA LEU A 23 -41.04 -53.46 60.87
C LEU A 23 -42.37 -52.71 61.07
N GLY A 24 -42.33 -51.41 61.35
CA GLY A 24 -43.54 -50.57 61.50
C GLY A 24 -44.33 -50.45 60.20
N LYS A 25 -43.63 -50.36 59.05
CA LYS A 25 -44.29 -50.39 57.73
C LYS A 25 -44.97 -51.73 57.42
N GLU A 26 -44.44 -52.84 57.93
CA GLU A 26 -44.94 -54.19 57.62
C GLU A 26 -46.04 -54.66 58.57
N PHE A 27 -45.97 -54.27 59.85
CA PHE A 27 -46.84 -54.79 60.91
C PHE A 27 -47.72 -53.73 61.59
N GLY A 28 -47.65 -52.47 61.15
CA GLY A 28 -48.40 -51.34 61.70
C GLY A 28 -47.66 -50.61 62.82
N ASP A 29 -48.32 -49.61 63.40
CA ASP A 29 -47.70 -48.75 64.39
C ASP A 29 -47.42 -49.48 65.71
N PHE A 30 -46.23 -49.28 66.27
CA PHE A 30 -45.88 -49.75 67.60
C PHE A 30 -44.97 -48.77 68.34
N ASP A 31 -45.02 -48.85 69.66
CA ASP A 31 -44.23 -48.00 70.55
C ASP A 31 -42.95 -48.72 70.97
N VAL A 32 -41.84 -47.98 70.93
CA VAL A 32 -40.51 -48.45 71.34
C VAL A 32 -39.98 -47.54 72.42
N SER A 33 -39.63 -48.12 73.56
CA SER A 33 -38.90 -47.43 74.63
C SER A 33 -37.43 -47.83 74.57
N ALA A 34 -36.53 -46.85 74.51
CA ALA A 34 -35.10 -47.09 74.53
C ALA A 34 -34.41 -46.31 75.65
N ASN A 35 -33.28 -46.85 76.10
CA ASN A 35 -32.38 -46.22 77.04
C ASN A 35 -31.03 -45.99 76.35
N ALA A 36 -30.37 -44.91 76.74
CA ALA A 36 -28.96 -44.68 76.45
C ALA A 36 -28.23 -44.59 77.79
N MET A 37 -27.48 -45.65 78.13
CA MET A 37 -26.85 -45.81 79.44
C MET A 37 -27.88 -45.69 80.58
N GLN A 38 -27.66 -44.77 81.53
CA GLN A 38 -28.56 -44.57 82.68
C GLN A 38 -29.75 -43.64 82.38
N HIS A 39 -29.89 -43.14 81.15
CA HIS A 39 -30.92 -42.17 80.79
C HIS A 39 -31.94 -42.80 79.84
N GLY A 40 -33.22 -42.74 80.22
CA GLY A 40 -34.32 -43.16 79.35
C GLY A 40 -34.58 -42.13 78.25
N LEU A 41 -34.63 -42.57 76.99
CA LEU A 41 -34.87 -41.71 75.82
C LEU A 41 -36.37 -41.45 75.57
N GLY A 42 -37.25 -42.07 76.36
CA GLY A 42 -38.70 -42.01 76.18
C GLY A 42 -39.21 -43.00 75.13
N SER A 43 -40.54 -43.06 74.98
CA SER A 43 -41.22 -43.94 74.03
C SER A 43 -41.50 -43.21 72.71
N VAL A 44 -41.13 -43.82 71.60
CA VAL A 44 -41.35 -43.31 70.23
C VAL A 44 -42.21 -44.30 69.45
N ARG A 45 -43.17 -43.76 68.71
CA ARG A 45 -44.07 -44.53 67.86
C ARG A 45 -43.51 -44.67 66.44
N PHE A 46 -43.16 -45.90 66.06
CA PHE A 46 -42.70 -46.25 64.71
C PHE A 46 -43.89 -46.69 63.84
N PRO A 47 -43.89 -46.45 62.51
CA PRO A 47 -42.78 -46.02 61.65
C PRO A 47 -42.58 -44.50 61.53
N GLY A 48 -43.22 -43.69 62.37
CA GLY A 48 -43.03 -42.23 62.38
C GLY A 48 -41.60 -41.83 62.75
N GLU A 49 -41.14 -40.68 62.25
CA GLU A 49 -39.83 -40.14 62.63
C GLU A 49 -39.81 -39.82 64.14
N PRO A 50 -38.71 -40.13 64.84
CA PRO A 50 -38.59 -39.80 66.25
C PRO A 50 -38.68 -38.29 66.43
N ALA A 51 -39.82 -37.81 66.93
CA ALA A 51 -40.09 -36.39 67.17
C ALA A 51 -39.39 -35.84 68.44
N LEU A 52 -38.85 -36.73 69.27
CA LEU A 52 -38.17 -36.36 70.52
C LEU A 52 -36.72 -35.92 70.25
N PRO A 53 -36.28 -34.75 70.77
CA PRO A 53 -34.93 -34.22 70.53
C PRO A 53 -33.80 -35.18 70.93
N ALA A 54 -34.02 -35.98 71.98
CA ALA A 54 -33.03 -36.93 72.49
C ALA A 54 -32.73 -38.06 71.49
N TRP A 55 -33.76 -38.59 70.83
CA TRP A 55 -33.58 -39.61 69.80
C TRP A 55 -32.88 -39.05 68.58
N GLN A 56 -33.24 -37.84 68.13
CA GLN A 56 -32.59 -37.20 66.98
C GLN A 56 -31.12 -36.90 67.23
N GLN A 57 -30.74 -36.49 68.44
CA GLN A 57 -29.35 -36.27 68.81
C GLN A 57 -28.53 -37.57 68.81
N VAL A 58 -29.08 -38.65 69.38
CA VAL A 58 -28.41 -39.96 69.38
C VAL A 58 -28.22 -40.49 67.95
N ILE A 59 -29.23 -40.31 67.09
CA ILE A 59 -29.18 -40.72 65.67
C ILE A 59 -28.19 -39.86 64.88
N ALA A 60 -28.18 -38.53 65.07
CA ALA A 60 -27.31 -37.60 64.35
C ALA A 60 -25.82 -37.83 64.65
N LEU A 61 -25.51 -38.27 65.86
CA LEU A 61 -24.13 -38.58 66.27
C LEU A 61 -23.63 -39.93 65.71
N ASN A 62 -24.47 -40.68 64.98
CA ASN A 62 -24.19 -42.03 64.44
C ASN A 62 -23.41 -42.91 65.43
N SER A 63 -23.85 -42.85 66.69
CA SER A 63 -23.13 -43.45 67.80
C SER A 63 -23.67 -44.86 68.13
N GLU A 64 -23.02 -45.50 69.10
CA GLU A 64 -23.47 -46.76 69.71
C GLU A 64 -23.88 -46.50 71.17
N LEU A 65 -24.82 -45.58 71.38
CA LEU A 65 -25.23 -45.15 72.72
C LEU A 65 -26.49 -45.84 73.26
N ILE A 66 -27.38 -46.36 72.40
CA ILE A 66 -28.55 -47.12 72.85
C ILE A 66 -28.12 -48.44 73.50
N ASP A 67 -28.27 -48.56 74.82
CA ASP A 67 -27.83 -49.75 75.55
C ASP A 67 -28.92 -50.83 75.61
N HIS A 68 -30.18 -50.41 75.62
CA HIS A 68 -31.33 -51.28 75.75
C HIS A 68 -32.56 -50.66 75.06
N PHE A 69 -33.36 -51.48 74.39
CA PHE A 69 -34.72 -51.09 74.03
C PHE A 69 -35.71 -52.24 74.18
N THR A 70 -36.98 -51.86 74.36
CA THR A 70 -38.13 -52.78 74.36
C THR A 70 -39.19 -52.28 73.40
N ALA A 71 -39.74 -53.20 72.61
CA ALA A 71 -40.77 -52.94 71.62
C ALA A 71 -41.86 -54.02 71.69
N GLY A 72 -43.13 -53.60 71.61
CA GLY A 72 -44.28 -54.50 71.53
C GLY A 72 -44.84 -54.54 70.11
N ILE A 73 -44.55 -55.58 69.33
CA ILE A 73 -44.94 -55.67 67.91
C ILE A 73 -46.00 -56.76 67.76
N VAL A 74 -47.25 -56.45 67.38
CA VAL A 74 -48.31 -57.44 67.08
C VAL A 74 -48.43 -58.55 68.16
N GLY A 75 -48.33 -58.17 69.43
CA GLY A 75 -48.45 -59.10 70.56
C GLY A 75 -47.20 -59.94 70.90
N ILE A 76 -46.06 -59.70 70.23
CA ILE A 76 -44.74 -60.20 70.65
C ILE A 76 -43.96 -59.10 71.38
N SER A 77 -43.21 -59.47 72.42
CA SER A 77 -42.29 -58.55 73.11
C SER A 77 -40.88 -58.78 72.60
N VAL A 78 -40.26 -57.73 72.08
CA VAL A 78 -38.88 -57.74 71.60
C VAL A 78 -38.04 -56.88 72.53
N THR A 79 -36.98 -57.46 73.07
CA THR A 79 -36.05 -56.75 73.95
C THR A 79 -34.63 -56.90 73.41
N TYR A 80 -33.94 -55.77 73.25
CA TYR A 80 -32.56 -55.72 72.82
C TYR A 80 -31.66 -55.25 73.95
N TYR A 81 -30.48 -55.84 74.04
CA TYR A 81 -29.39 -55.43 74.93
C TYR A 81 -28.08 -55.36 74.16
N ARG A 82 -27.46 -54.18 74.19
CA ARG A 82 -26.13 -53.97 73.62
C ARG A 82 -25.06 -54.63 74.47
N GLY A 83 -24.26 -55.49 73.85
CA GLY A 83 -23.20 -56.27 74.49
C GLY A 83 -23.68 -57.39 75.42
N GLY A 84 -24.99 -57.60 75.56
CA GLY A 84 -25.58 -58.70 76.31
C GLY A 84 -26.30 -58.32 77.61
N SER A 85 -27.16 -59.23 78.08
CA SER A 85 -28.11 -59.00 79.18
C SER A 85 -27.53 -59.24 80.59
N THR A 86 -26.32 -59.76 80.74
CA THR A 86 -25.72 -60.07 82.05
C THR A 86 -25.38 -58.77 82.78
N GLY A 87 -25.93 -58.54 83.97
CA GLY A 87 -25.91 -57.27 84.71
C GLY A 87 -24.54 -56.74 85.18
N ASP A 88 -23.43 -57.32 84.71
CA ASP A 88 -22.07 -56.90 85.06
C ASP A 88 -21.44 -56.15 83.87
N PRO A 89 -21.16 -54.83 83.96
CA PRO A 89 -20.68 -54.00 82.85
C PRO A 89 -19.39 -54.53 82.18
N VAL A 90 -18.58 -55.28 82.95
CA VAL A 90 -17.29 -55.82 82.51
C VAL A 90 -17.45 -57.05 81.60
N GLN A 91 -18.59 -57.73 81.65
CA GLN A 91 -18.84 -58.96 80.87
C GLN A 91 -19.64 -58.72 79.59
N LYS A 92 -19.82 -57.46 79.18
CA LYS A 92 -20.50 -57.12 77.92
C LYS A 92 -19.59 -57.43 76.72
N SER A 93 -20.09 -58.19 75.75
CA SER A 93 -19.37 -58.45 74.50
C SER A 93 -19.25 -57.15 73.70
N PRO A 94 -18.06 -56.79 73.20
CA PRO A 94 -17.88 -55.61 72.37
C PRO A 94 -18.39 -55.78 70.94
N VAL A 95 -18.77 -57.01 70.53
CA VAL A 95 -19.05 -57.35 69.12
C VAL A 95 -20.46 -57.90 68.91
N LEU A 96 -21.04 -58.54 69.91
CA LEU A 96 -22.34 -59.19 69.82
C LEU A 96 -23.36 -58.56 70.76
N ASP A 97 -24.57 -58.40 70.26
CA ASP A 97 -25.71 -57.93 71.04
C ASP A 97 -26.73 -59.06 71.24
N ASP A 98 -27.57 -58.91 72.26
CA ASP A 98 -28.59 -59.89 72.63
C ASP A 98 -29.98 -59.40 72.23
N LEU A 99 -30.69 -60.23 71.48
CA LEU A 99 -32.07 -60.01 71.09
C LEU A 99 -32.94 -61.10 71.71
N PHE A 100 -33.84 -60.69 72.59
CA PHE A 100 -34.85 -61.53 73.21
C PHE A 100 -36.17 -61.34 72.50
N ILE A 101 -36.79 -62.44 72.12
CA ILE A 101 -38.14 -62.46 71.56
C ILE A 101 -38.99 -63.35 72.45
N ASP A 102 -40.03 -62.77 73.04
CA ASP A 102 -41.03 -63.49 73.82
C ASP A 102 -42.30 -63.67 72.98
N LEU A 103 -42.63 -64.95 72.72
CA LEU A 103 -43.83 -65.37 72.02
C LEU A 103 -44.91 -65.66 73.06
N ASN A 104 -45.79 -64.69 73.29
CA ASN A 104 -46.95 -64.82 74.19
C ASN A 104 -48.08 -65.71 73.61
N GLY A 105 -47.74 -66.87 73.04
CA GLY A 105 -48.67 -67.80 72.36
C GLY A 105 -48.33 -68.04 70.89
N VAL A 106 -48.82 -69.15 70.32
CA VAL A 106 -48.50 -69.61 68.95
C VAL A 106 -49.62 -69.23 67.98
N ASP A 107 -49.68 -67.95 67.62
CA ASP A 107 -50.58 -67.45 66.57
C ASP A 107 -49.83 -67.23 65.25
N PRO A 108 -50.44 -67.48 64.07
CA PRO A 108 -49.78 -67.32 62.77
C PRO A 108 -49.24 -65.89 62.52
N GLY A 109 -49.93 -64.86 63.00
CA GLY A 109 -49.50 -63.46 62.90
C GLY A 109 -48.26 -63.17 63.76
N ARG A 110 -48.16 -63.76 64.95
CA ARG A 110 -47.03 -63.59 65.87
C ARG A 110 -45.78 -64.31 65.39
N LEU A 111 -45.94 -65.49 64.79
CA LEU A 111 -44.85 -66.22 64.14
C LEU A 111 -44.27 -65.43 62.96
N LYS A 112 -45.13 -64.78 62.16
CA LYS A 112 -44.69 -63.92 61.05
C LYS A 112 -43.94 -62.68 61.56
N ALA A 113 -44.42 -62.05 62.62
CA ALA A 113 -43.74 -60.91 63.25
C ALA A 113 -42.36 -61.31 63.81
N ALA A 114 -42.27 -62.43 64.52
CA ALA A 114 -40.99 -62.93 65.04
C ALA A 114 -40.01 -63.28 63.91
N ALA A 115 -40.47 -63.91 62.84
CA ALA A 115 -39.64 -64.20 61.67
C ALA A 115 -39.13 -62.92 60.99
N ALA A 116 -39.97 -61.88 60.89
CA ALA A 116 -39.58 -60.60 60.31
C ALA A 116 -38.56 -59.85 61.18
N VAL A 117 -38.70 -59.90 62.51
CA VAL A 117 -37.71 -59.36 63.45
C VAL A 117 -36.38 -60.06 63.28
N LEU A 118 -36.36 -61.40 63.21
CA LEU A 118 -35.14 -62.17 62.97
C LEU A 118 -34.53 -61.87 61.58
N ALA A 119 -35.36 -61.67 60.56
CA ALA A 119 -34.87 -61.29 59.24
C ALA A 119 -34.28 -59.87 59.20
N ALA A 120 -34.80 -58.95 60.02
CA ALA A 120 -34.31 -57.58 60.13
C ALA A 120 -32.95 -57.51 60.84
N PHE A 121 -32.78 -58.25 61.92
CA PHE A 121 -31.56 -58.21 62.75
C PHE A 121 -30.54 -59.33 62.46
N ARG A 122 -30.89 -60.31 61.61
CA ARG A 122 -30.02 -61.38 61.10
C ARG A 122 -29.17 -62.07 62.19
N PRO A 123 -29.80 -62.93 63.02
CA PRO A 123 -29.10 -63.62 64.09
C PRO A 123 -28.00 -64.53 63.57
N VAL A 124 -26.88 -64.58 64.29
CA VAL A 124 -25.75 -65.45 63.99
C VAL A 124 -25.79 -66.65 64.94
N SER A 125 -25.75 -67.86 64.40
CA SER A 125 -25.63 -69.07 65.22
C SER A 125 -24.19 -69.17 65.74
N VAL A 126 -23.99 -68.83 67.01
CA VAL A 126 -22.69 -69.04 67.66
C VAL A 126 -22.62 -70.51 68.11
N PRO A 127 -21.64 -71.31 67.64
CA PRO A 127 -21.43 -72.65 68.16
C PRO A 127 -21.12 -72.59 69.66
N LYS A 128 -21.65 -73.52 70.44
CA LYS A 128 -21.62 -73.53 71.92
C LYS A 128 -20.23 -73.73 72.56
N SER A 129 -19.12 -73.53 71.84
CA SER A 129 -17.75 -73.68 72.35
C SER A 129 -17.09 -72.32 72.57
N ALA A 130 -16.89 -71.99 73.84
CA ALA A 130 -16.42 -70.69 74.31
C ALA A 130 -14.93 -70.43 74.03
N LYS A 131 -14.63 -69.14 73.74
CA LYS A 131 -13.33 -68.41 73.81
C LYS A 131 -12.47 -68.24 72.54
N ALA A 132 -12.66 -69.01 71.46
CA ALA A 132 -11.87 -68.81 70.22
C ALA A 132 -12.60 -68.03 69.10
N SER A 133 -13.93 -67.92 69.16
CA SER A 133 -14.75 -67.30 68.11
C SER A 133 -14.89 -65.78 68.22
N GLU A 134 -14.84 -65.23 69.44
CA GLU A 134 -15.05 -63.79 69.66
C GLU A 134 -13.88 -62.95 69.13
N ALA A 135 -12.64 -63.44 69.25
CA ALA A 135 -11.46 -62.79 68.68
C ALA A 135 -11.49 -62.79 67.14
N VAL A 136 -11.94 -63.87 66.52
CA VAL A 136 -12.08 -63.97 65.06
C VAL A 136 -13.19 -63.05 64.55
N LEU A 137 -14.31 -62.96 65.26
CA LEU A 137 -15.41 -62.04 64.94
C LEU A 137 -15.02 -60.56 65.14
N ALA A 138 -14.27 -60.25 66.20
CA ALA A 138 -13.71 -58.92 66.41
C ALA A 138 -12.77 -58.52 65.27
N GLN A 139 -11.93 -59.45 64.79
CA GLN A 139 -11.03 -59.20 63.67
C GLN A 139 -11.80 -58.98 62.36
N GLN A 140 -12.88 -59.73 62.11
CA GLN A 140 -13.74 -59.53 60.95
C GLN A 140 -14.46 -58.17 60.99
N ALA A 141 -15.00 -57.77 62.15
CA ALA A 141 -15.65 -56.47 62.31
C ALA A 141 -14.66 -55.29 62.14
N ILE A 142 -13.42 -55.43 62.64
CA ILE A 142 -12.36 -54.46 62.41
C ILE A 142 -12.06 -54.37 60.90
N GLN A 143 -11.91 -55.50 60.21
CA GLN A 143 -11.69 -55.50 58.77
C GLN A 143 -12.83 -54.83 58.02
N GLU A 144 -14.09 -55.16 58.32
CA GLU A 144 -15.26 -54.58 57.66
C GLU A 144 -15.36 -53.06 57.90
N SER A 145 -15.12 -52.59 59.12
CA SER A 145 -15.08 -51.15 59.43
C SER A 145 -13.92 -50.43 58.72
N THR A 146 -12.75 -51.07 58.57
CA THR A 146 -11.64 -50.48 57.82
C THR A 146 -11.94 -50.42 56.32
N PHE A 147 -12.59 -51.45 55.76
CA PHE A 147 -13.05 -51.42 54.37
C PHE A 147 -14.11 -50.32 54.16
N ALA A 148 -15.09 -50.18 55.05
CA ALA A 148 -16.09 -49.12 54.97
C ALA A 148 -15.44 -47.72 55.03
N ARG A 149 -14.45 -47.53 55.92
CA ARG A 149 -13.70 -46.27 56.00
C ARG A 149 -12.88 -45.99 54.74
N LEU A 150 -12.20 -47.00 54.20
CA LEU A 150 -11.45 -46.88 52.95
C LEU A 150 -12.37 -46.58 51.76
N GLN A 151 -13.53 -47.21 51.69
CA GLN A 151 -14.52 -46.95 50.65
C GLN A 151 -15.02 -45.51 50.72
N LYS A 152 -15.30 -45.00 51.92
CA LYS A 152 -15.67 -43.59 52.12
C LYS A 152 -14.55 -42.63 51.71
N GLN A 153 -13.30 -42.92 52.06
CA GLN A 153 -12.15 -42.12 51.63
C GLN A 153 -11.95 -42.14 50.11
N LEU A 154 -12.13 -43.29 49.47
CA LEU A 154 -12.10 -43.41 48.01
C LEU A 154 -13.21 -42.59 47.36
N GLU A 155 -14.43 -42.68 47.87
CA GLU A 155 -15.57 -41.90 47.37
C GLU A 155 -15.32 -40.38 47.49
N GLU A 156 -14.78 -39.93 48.62
CA GLU A 156 -14.43 -38.53 48.85
C GLU A 156 -13.29 -38.06 47.94
N LEU A 157 -12.26 -38.89 47.72
CA LEU A 157 -11.19 -38.60 46.76
C LEU A 157 -11.70 -38.56 45.32
N PHE A 158 -12.63 -39.43 44.94
CA PHE A 158 -13.25 -39.38 43.62
C PHE A 158 -14.09 -38.11 43.45
N ALA A 159 -14.87 -37.73 44.45
CA ALA A 159 -15.64 -36.49 44.44
C ALA A 159 -14.73 -35.26 44.29
N GLN A 160 -13.64 -35.19 45.06
CA GLN A 160 -12.65 -34.11 44.94
C GLN A 160 -11.94 -34.12 43.58
N THR A 161 -11.58 -35.29 43.07
CA THR A 161 -10.91 -35.42 41.76
C THR A 161 -11.82 -34.95 40.63
N ILE A 162 -13.10 -35.32 40.66
CA ILE A 162 -14.10 -34.87 39.70
C ILE A 162 -14.25 -33.34 39.78
N GLN A 163 -14.36 -32.78 40.98
CA GLN A 163 -14.50 -31.34 41.17
C GLN A 163 -13.27 -30.56 40.66
N VAL A 164 -12.05 -31.02 40.94
CA VAL A 164 -10.80 -30.40 40.46
C VAL A 164 -10.70 -30.49 38.94
N ARG A 165 -11.04 -31.64 38.34
CA ARG A 165 -11.08 -31.77 36.88
C ARG A 165 -12.07 -30.79 36.27
N GLN A 166 -13.27 -30.69 36.84
CA GLN A 166 -14.30 -29.81 36.33
C GLN A 166 -13.86 -28.33 36.40
N GLN A 167 -13.28 -27.90 37.52
CA GLN A 167 -12.73 -26.54 37.65
C GLN A 167 -11.58 -26.27 36.67
N LEU A 168 -10.72 -27.25 36.43
CA LEU A 168 -9.62 -27.13 35.47
C LEU A 168 -10.16 -27.04 34.04
N ASP A 169 -11.10 -27.91 33.67
CA ASP A 169 -11.74 -27.91 32.35
C ASP A 169 -12.47 -26.58 32.11
N ASP A 170 -13.20 -26.06 33.10
CA ASP A 170 -13.86 -24.76 33.01
C ASP A 170 -12.85 -23.62 32.87
N SER A 171 -11.75 -23.65 33.62
CA SER A 171 -10.68 -22.64 33.54
C SER A 171 -9.95 -22.67 32.20
N VAL A 172 -9.63 -23.86 31.70
CA VAL A 172 -9.02 -24.06 30.38
C VAL A 172 -9.97 -23.55 29.30
N ARG A 173 -11.25 -23.93 29.36
CA ARG A 173 -12.26 -23.52 28.40
C ARG A 173 -12.43 -22.00 28.38
N GLN A 174 -12.54 -21.36 29.55
CA GLN A 174 -12.59 -19.90 29.65
C GLN A 174 -11.35 -19.23 29.05
N LYS A 175 -10.15 -19.76 29.35
CA LYS A 175 -8.90 -19.22 28.80
C LYS A 175 -8.81 -19.40 27.30
N THR A 176 -9.27 -20.53 26.76
CA THR A 176 -9.30 -20.75 25.31
C THR A 176 -10.29 -19.81 24.64
N GLU A 177 -11.49 -19.63 25.19
CA GLU A 177 -12.51 -18.71 24.66
C GLU A 177 -12.01 -17.24 24.70
N GLU A 178 -11.37 -16.82 25.80
CA GLU A 178 -10.79 -15.48 25.95
C GLU A 178 -9.65 -15.24 24.95
N LEU A 179 -8.74 -16.20 24.79
CA LEU A 179 -7.63 -16.11 23.84
C LEU A 179 -8.12 -16.10 22.39
N GLU A 180 -9.10 -16.93 22.05
CA GLU A 180 -9.67 -17.00 20.71
C GLU A 180 -10.39 -15.69 20.37
N ALA A 181 -11.21 -15.15 21.28
CA ALA A 181 -11.85 -13.85 21.11
C ALA A 181 -10.82 -12.72 20.96
N ALA A 182 -9.77 -12.71 21.77
CA ALA A 182 -8.70 -11.71 21.69
C ALA A 182 -7.89 -11.82 20.38
N PHE A 183 -7.66 -13.04 19.89
CA PHE A 183 -6.99 -13.29 18.62
C PHE A 183 -7.83 -12.83 17.44
N LEU A 184 -9.12 -13.20 17.40
CA LEU A 184 -10.06 -12.77 16.37
C LEU A 184 -10.21 -11.24 16.34
N ALA A 185 -10.29 -10.60 17.51
CA ALA A 185 -10.34 -9.13 17.60
C ALA A 185 -9.07 -8.46 17.06
N LYS A 186 -7.89 -9.01 17.38
CA LYS A 186 -6.62 -8.52 16.83
C LYS A 186 -6.52 -8.73 15.32
N GLN A 187 -6.96 -9.88 14.83
CA GLN A 187 -6.98 -10.18 13.40
C GLN A 187 -7.89 -9.20 12.66
N HIS A 188 -9.10 -8.98 13.15
CA HIS A 188 -10.04 -8.02 12.57
C HIS A 188 -9.49 -6.58 12.58
N ALA A 189 -8.88 -6.15 13.69
CA ALA A 189 -8.27 -4.83 13.79
C ALA A 189 -7.09 -4.66 12.81
N ALA A 190 -6.26 -5.70 12.66
CA ALA A 190 -5.16 -5.70 11.71
C ALA A 190 -5.64 -5.67 10.25
N ASP A 191 -6.67 -6.46 9.94
CA ASP A 191 -7.29 -6.50 8.60
C ASP A 191 -7.96 -5.16 8.25
N GLU A 192 -8.65 -4.53 9.20
CA GLU A 192 -9.17 -3.17 9.02
C GLU A 192 -8.06 -2.14 8.76
N GLU A 193 -6.94 -2.22 9.48
CA GLU A 193 -5.82 -1.29 9.31
C GLU A 193 -5.13 -1.50 7.95
N ILE A 194 -4.95 -2.75 7.52
CA ILE A 194 -4.41 -3.08 6.20
C ILE A 194 -5.34 -2.55 5.10
N ASN A 195 -6.66 -2.78 5.21
CA ASN A 195 -7.63 -2.30 4.25
C ASN A 195 -7.65 -0.77 4.17
N ARG A 196 -7.57 -0.07 5.31
CA ARG A 196 -7.46 1.40 5.33
C ARG A 196 -6.19 1.89 4.65
N ARG A 197 -5.05 1.24 4.92
CA ARG A 197 -3.78 1.60 4.29
C ARG A 197 -3.80 1.33 2.79
N GLN A 198 -4.38 0.22 2.34
CA GLN A 198 -4.53 -0.07 0.92
C GLN A 198 -5.45 0.94 0.23
N ALA A 199 -6.55 1.35 0.87
CA ALA A 199 -7.43 2.39 0.35
C ALA A 199 -6.71 3.76 0.24
N ASP A 200 -5.99 4.20 1.27
CA ASP A 200 -5.19 5.45 1.23
C ASP A 200 -4.08 5.36 0.17
N LEU A 201 -3.41 4.22 0.04
CA LEU A 201 -2.39 4.01 -0.99
C LEU A 201 -3.00 4.02 -2.41
N GLN A 202 -4.18 3.44 -2.61
CA GLN A 202 -4.88 3.49 -3.90
C GLN A 202 -5.33 4.90 -4.24
N GLU A 203 -5.91 5.63 -3.28
CA GLU A 203 -6.33 7.02 -3.50
C GLU A 203 -5.14 7.91 -3.87
N ARG A 204 -4.01 7.76 -3.18
CA ARG A 204 -2.77 8.48 -3.54
C ARG A 204 -2.22 8.05 -4.89
N HIS A 205 -2.32 6.77 -5.23
CA HIS A 205 -1.88 6.29 -6.52
C HIS A 205 -2.71 6.90 -7.64
N ASP A 206 -4.04 6.92 -7.49
CA ASP A 206 -4.96 7.53 -8.44
C ASP A 206 -4.74 9.04 -8.54
N GLU A 207 -4.53 9.74 -7.42
CA GLU A 207 -4.19 11.17 -7.40
C GLU A 207 -2.87 11.45 -8.13
N LEU A 208 -1.82 10.66 -7.85
CA LEU A 208 -0.52 10.80 -8.51
C LEU A 208 -0.62 10.49 -10.00
N GLN A 209 -1.38 9.48 -10.38
CA GLN A 209 -1.61 9.13 -11.78
C GLN A 209 -2.36 10.25 -12.51
N ARG A 210 -3.38 10.84 -11.88
CA ARG A 210 -4.09 12.00 -12.44
C ARG A 210 -3.16 13.21 -12.59
N ARG A 211 -2.34 13.51 -11.57
CA ARG A 211 -1.33 14.57 -11.66
C ARG A 211 -0.29 14.30 -12.74
N ALA A 212 0.16 13.05 -12.88
CA ALA A 212 1.11 12.68 -13.92
C ALA A 212 0.51 12.88 -15.32
N GLN A 213 -0.76 12.53 -15.51
CA GLN A 213 -1.47 12.75 -16.76
C GLN A 213 -1.70 14.24 -17.05
N GLU A 214 -2.08 15.03 -16.05
CA GLU A 214 -2.18 16.50 -16.16
C GLU A 214 -0.80 17.12 -16.51
N LEU A 215 0.28 16.63 -15.89
CA LEU A 215 1.64 17.07 -16.18
C LEU A 215 2.07 16.66 -17.59
N ASP A 216 1.83 15.44 -18.03
CA ASP A 216 2.19 14.95 -19.38
C ASP A 216 1.43 15.72 -20.48
N ASP A 217 0.13 15.98 -20.28
CA ASP A 217 -0.66 16.84 -21.19
C ASP A 217 -0.12 18.28 -21.23
N SER A 218 0.29 18.80 -20.07
CA SER A 218 0.89 20.13 -19.98
C SER A 218 2.27 20.15 -20.64
N ASP A 219 3.13 19.17 -20.40
CA ASP A 219 4.48 19.05 -20.95
C ASP A 219 4.43 18.82 -22.45
N ASN A 220 3.47 18.05 -22.97
CA ASN A 220 3.24 17.92 -24.42
C ASN A 220 2.88 19.29 -25.03
N THR A 221 2.01 20.05 -24.36
CA THR A 221 1.64 21.41 -24.79
C THR A 221 2.82 22.39 -24.70
N PHE A 222 3.60 22.33 -23.62
CA PHE A 222 4.78 23.18 -23.39
C PHE A 222 5.93 22.83 -24.31
N ALA A 223 6.24 21.56 -24.51
CA ALA A 223 7.27 21.07 -25.43
C ALA A 223 6.94 21.48 -26.87
N ARG A 224 5.67 21.37 -27.27
CA ARG A 224 5.20 21.84 -28.58
C ARG A 224 5.37 23.33 -28.76
N ARG A 225 4.98 24.15 -27.77
CA ARG A 225 5.21 25.61 -27.80
C ARG A 225 6.69 25.94 -27.83
N LYS A 226 7.53 25.26 -27.05
CA LYS A 226 8.98 25.46 -27.03
C LYS A 226 9.66 25.11 -28.36
N ILE A 227 9.22 24.04 -29.04
CA ILE A 227 9.71 23.69 -30.38
C ILE A 227 9.29 24.76 -31.39
N ARG A 228 8.02 25.20 -31.35
CA ARG A 228 7.52 26.28 -32.21
C ARG A 228 8.30 27.57 -31.99
N ASP A 229 8.39 28.01 -30.75
CA ASP A 229 9.05 29.27 -30.38
C ASP A 229 10.55 29.19 -30.68
N GLY A 230 11.17 28.01 -30.50
CA GLY A 230 12.55 27.74 -30.90
C GLY A 230 12.77 27.80 -32.41
N MET A 231 11.88 27.20 -33.22
CA MET A 231 11.92 27.28 -34.68
C MET A 231 11.66 28.71 -35.17
N LEU A 232 10.67 29.40 -34.63
CA LEU A 232 10.37 30.79 -34.96
C LEU A 232 11.53 31.71 -34.57
N ASN A 233 12.14 31.49 -33.41
CA ASN A 233 13.28 32.28 -32.97
C ASN A 233 14.53 31.97 -33.80
N ASP A 234 14.81 30.71 -34.16
CA ASP A 234 15.93 30.37 -35.06
C ASP A 234 15.70 30.94 -36.46
N VAL A 235 14.49 30.85 -37.01
CA VAL A 235 14.15 31.47 -38.30
C VAL A 235 14.22 33.00 -38.20
N THR A 236 13.74 33.62 -37.12
CA THR A 236 13.79 35.07 -36.91
C THR A 236 15.23 35.55 -36.71
N GLU A 237 16.03 34.82 -35.96
CA GLU A 237 17.44 35.08 -35.72
C GLU A 237 18.23 34.93 -37.01
N ARG A 238 17.96 33.88 -37.80
CA ARG A 238 18.49 33.76 -39.16
C ARG A 238 18.05 34.93 -40.01
N VAL A 239 16.78 35.29 -40.07
CA VAL A 239 16.28 36.45 -40.85
C VAL A 239 16.94 37.77 -40.40
N LYS A 240 17.13 37.99 -39.10
CA LYS A 240 17.84 39.16 -38.55
C LYS A 240 19.33 39.16 -38.87
N ASN A 241 19.97 38.00 -38.82
CA ASN A 241 21.38 37.80 -39.14
C ASN A 241 21.63 37.60 -40.65
N PHE A 242 20.57 37.54 -41.46
CA PHE A 242 20.57 37.51 -42.93
C PHE A 242 20.47 38.90 -43.56
N ASP A 243 20.89 39.96 -42.84
CA ASP A 243 21.61 40.99 -43.58
C ASP A 243 22.80 40.28 -44.23
N VAL A 244 23.03 40.50 -45.53
CA VAL A 244 24.09 39.83 -46.29
C VAL A 244 25.34 39.83 -45.43
N SER A 245 25.77 38.63 -44.99
CA SER A 245 26.97 38.48 -44.15
C SER A 245 28.01 39.47 -44.66
N ASN A 246 28.66 40.21 -43.75
CA ASN A 246 29.66 41.21 -44.12
C ASN A 246 30.67 40.65 -45.15
N ALA A 247 30.86 39.33 -45.21
CA ALA A 247 31.56 38.61 -46.27
C ALA A 247 31.01 38.83 -47.69
N THR A 248 29.70 38.66 -47.94
CA THR A 248 29.07 38.85 -49.26
C THR A 248 28.97 40.33 -49.63
N ARG A 249 28.74 41.22 -48.65
CA ARG A 249 28.77 42.67 -48.87
C ARG A 249 30.18 43.19 -49.14
N ASN A 250 31.21 42.61 -48.51
CA ASN A 250 32.62 42.94 -48.82
C ASN A 250 33.10 42.36 -50.15
N ALA A 251 32.56 41.23 -50.61
CA ALA A 251 32.88 40.69 -51.94
C ALA A 251 32.51 41.65 -53.09
N ARG A 252 31.56 42.57 -52.85
CA ARG A 252 31.17 43.64 -53.79
C ARG A 252 32.22 44.75 -53.91
N ARG A 253 32.89 45.10 -52.81
CA ARG A 253 33.82 46.23 -52.76
C ARG A 253 34.95 46.15 -53.78
N PRO A 254 35.67 45.04 -54.00
CA PRO A 254 36.75 45.00 -54.98
C PRO A 254 36.27 45.26 -56.41
N VAL A 255 35.09 44.76 -56.79
CA VAL A 255 34.53 44.99 -58.14
C VAL A 255 34.03 46.43 -58.29
N GLU A 256 33.37 46.97 -57.26
CA GLU A 256 32.92 48.37 -57.26
C GLU A 256 34.09 49.36 -57.32
N TRP A 257 35.14 49.11 -56.53
CA TRP A 257 36.38 49.88 -56.59
C TRP A 257 37.08 49.71 -57.93
N GLY A 258 37.18 48.48 -58.46
CA GLY A 258 37.78 48.21 -59.77
C GLY A 258 37.08 48.97 -60.90
N MET A 259 35.75 48.96 -60.93
CA MET A 259 34.99 49.66 -61.96
C MET A 259 35.02 51.19 -61.78
N ARG A 260 34.94 51.71 -60.54
CA ARG A 260 35.13 53.15 -60.29
C ARG A 260 36.52 53.61 -60.69
N SER A 261 37.55 52.84 -60.38
CA SER A 261 38.92 53.11 -60.80
C SER A 261 39.06 53.06 -62.32
N LEU A 262 38.39 52.13 -63.00
CA LEU A 262 38.40 52.06 -64.47
C LEU A 262 37.71 53.27 -65.10
N ILE A 263 36.53 53.65 -64.61
CA ILE A 263 35.80 54.85 -65.08
C ILE A 263 36.64 56.11 -64.81
N PHE A 264 37.22 56.22 -63.61
CA PHE A 264 38.10 57.32 -63.24
C PHE A 264 39.35 57.37 -64.13
N LEU A 265 39.96 56.22 -64.44
CA LEU A 265 41.08 56.12 -65.36
C LEU A 265 40.70 56.59 -66.77
N PHE A 266 39.53 56.19 -67.29
CA PHE A 266 39.05 56.67 -68.57
C PHE A 266 38.83 58.17 -68.58
N ILE A 267 38.21 58.73 -67.53
CA ILE A 267 38.01 60.18 -67.37
C ILE A 267 39.34 60.92 -67.31
N LEU A 268 40.31 60.40 -66.56
CA LEU A 268 41.65 60.97 -66.42
C LEU A 268 42.40 60.94 -67.77
N LEU A 269 42.35 59.83 -68.49
CA LEU A 269 42.93 59.71 -69.83
C LEU A 269 42.23 60.61 -70.84
N MET A 270 40.91 60.77 -70.76
CA MET A 270 40.15 61.73 -71.56
C MET A 270 40.55 63.17 -71.26
N ALA A 271 40.72 63.53 -69.98
CA ALA A 271 41.15 64.86 -69.58
C ALA A 271 42.59 65.15 -70.04
N TRP A 272 43.48 64.16 -69.91
CA TRP A 272 44.86 64.24 -70.38
C TRP A 272 44.94 64.41 -71.90
N THR A 273 44.24 63.55 -72.65
CA THR A 273 44.18 63.67 -74.12
C THR A 273 43.49 64.96 -74.57
N GLY A 274 42.49 65.44 -73.84
CA GLY A 274 41.86 66.73 -74.08
C GLY A 274 42.84 67.90 -73.86
N PHE A 275 43.70 67.81 -72.85
CA PHE A 275 44.78 68.77 -72.63
C PHE A 275 45.83 68.72 -73.74
N GLU A 276 46.29 67.53 -74.16
CA GLU A 276 47.19 67.35 -75.32
C GLU A 276 46.57 67.91 -76.62
N LEU A 277 45.26 67.74 -76.81
CA LEU A 277 44.54 68.29 -77.96
C LEU A 277 44.47 69.83 -77.91
N PHE A 278 44.34 70.40 -76.70
CA PHE A 278 44.34 71.85 -76.51
C PHE A 278 45.72 72.46 -76.76
N THR A 279 46.79 71.85 -76.24
CA THR A 279 48.17 72.32 -76.45
C THR A 279 48.63 72.14 -77.89
N SER A 280 48.30 71.01 -78.54
CA SER A 280 48.59 70.79 -79.97
C SER A 280 47.84 71.76 -80.88
N ARG A 281 46.59 72.13 -80.54
CA ARG A 281 45.85 73.19 -81.25
C ARG A 281 46.58 74.53 -81.15
N ALA A 282 47.04 74.92 -79.96
CA ALA A 282 47.79 76.16 -79.78
C ALA A 282 49.10 76.14 -80.59
N ALA A 283 49.83 75.02 -80.59
CA ALA A 283 51.05 74.85 -81.38
C ALA A 283 50.79 74.97 -82.89
N GLN A 284 49.77 74.26 -83.42
CA GLN A 284 49.40 74.34 -84.84
C GLN A 284 49.04 75.76 -85.28
N THR A 285 48.23 76.50 -84.51
CA THR A 285 47.87 77.88 -84.87
C THR A 285 49.09 78.81 -84.97
N SER A 286 50.10 78.59 -84.14
CA SER A 286 51.36 79.36 -84.17
C SER A 286 52.24 78.98 -85.36
N ILE A 287 52.29 77.68 -85.73
CA ILE A 287 53.03 77.18 -86.90
C ILE A 287 52.35 77.64 -88.19
N GLU A 288 51.02 77.59 -88.26
CA GLU A 288 50.22 78.13 -89.38
C GLU A 288 50.45 79.63 -89.58
N ALA A 289 50.47 80.41 -88.48
CA ALA A 289 50.82 81.82 -88.51
C ALA A 289 52.29 82.04 -88.98
N ALA A 290 53.23 81.22 -88.53
CA ALA A 290 54.63 81.32 -88.97
C ALA A 290 54.80 80.97 -90.46
N VAL A 291 54.15 79.92 -90.94
CA VAL A 291 54.15 79.52 -92.37
C VAL A 291 53.57 80.64 -93.23
N THR A 292 52.46 81.26 -92.80
CA THR A 292 51.84 82.38 -93.53
C THR A 292 52.74 83.63 -93.55
N HIS A 293 53.34 84.01 -92.43
CA HIS A 293 54.30 85.12 -92.38
C HIS A 293 55.56 84.88 -93.23
N ILE A 294 56.14 83.67 -93.20
CA ILE A 294 57.31 83.30 -94.03
C ILE A 294 56.91 83.31 -95.53
N ARG A 295 55.72 82.81 -95.85
CA ARG A 295 55.19 82.81 -97.23
C ARG A 295 54.93 84.22 -97.75
N GLU A 296 54.42 85.13 -96.90
CA GLU A 296 54.24 86.53 -97.25
C GLU A 296 55.57 87.27 -97.41
N ALA A 297 56.54 87.04 -96.51
CA ALA A 297 57.90 87.59 -96.59
C ALA A 297 58.72 87.05 -97.79
N ALA A 298 58.31 85.92 -98.37
CA ALA A 298 58.86 85.37 -99.61
C ALA A 298 58.36 86.09 -100.89
N SER A 299 57.44 87.06 -100.77
CA SER A 299 56.98 87.92 -101.86
C SER A 299 58.12 88.87 -102.31
N PRO A 300 58.13 89.35 -103.57
CA PRO A 300 59.34 89.48 -104.39
C PRO A 300 60.30 90.66 -104.08
N ALA A 301 60.34 91.18 -102.85
CA ALA A 301 61.23 92.28 -102.48
C ALA A 301 62.09 91.92 -101.25
N ALA A 302 63.37 91.61 -101.52
CA ALA A 302 64.53 91.77 -100.61
C ALA A 302 64.88 90.67 -99.58
N SER A 303 64.98 89.38 -99.95
CA SER A 303 65.72 88.37 -99.16
C SER A 303 66.36 87.27 -100.00
N PRO A 304 67.48 86.64 -99.57
CA PRO A 304 68.17 85.60 -100.34
C PRO A 304 67.28 84.35 -100.52
N ALA A 305 66.95 84.03 -101.77
CA ALA A 305 65.95 83.02 -102.14
C ALA A 305 66.20 81.58 -101.62
N SER A 306 67.43 81.25 -101.21
CA SER A 306 67.80 79.91 -100.72
C SER A 306 67.46 79.65 -99.25
N SER A 307 67.51 80.66 -98.37
CA SER A 307 67.18 80.48 -96.95
C SER A 307 65.67 80.48 -96.70
N VAL A 308 64.92 81.27 -97.46
CA VAL A 308 63.45 81.38 -97.36
C VAL A 308 62.76 80.10 -97.83
N SER A 309 63.24 79.47 -98.91
CA SER A 309 62.71 78.21 -99.44
C SER A 309 62.96 77.02 -98.51
N ALA A 310 64.15 76.93 -97.90
CA ALA A 310 64.45 75.91 -96.90
C ALA A 310 63.59 76.06 -95.63
N ASN A 311 63.40 77.29 -95.14
CA ASN A 311 62.57 77.56 -93.96
C ASN A 311 61.09 77.27 -94.21
N LEU A 312 60.57 77.56 -95.42
CA LEU A 312 59.19 77.26 -95.79
C LEU A 312 58.94 75.75 -95.92
N GLY A 313 59.89 75.00 -96.50
CA GLY A 313 59.82 73.54 -96.58
C GLY A 313 59.79 72.88 -95.20
N LEU A 314 60.69 73.31 -94.30
CA LEU A 314 60.74 72.83 -92.92
C LEU A 314 59.44 73.14 -92.16
N ALA A 315 58.93 74.37 -92.25
CA ALA A 315 57.69 74.78 -91.59
C ALA A 315 56.46 74.03 -92.12
N THR A 316 56.42 73.73 -93.43
CA THR A 316 55.35 72.92 -94.04
C THR A 316 55.41 71.46 -93.59
N SER A 317 56.61 70.87 -93.46
CA SER A 317 56.76 69.52 -92.90
C SER A 317 56.36 69.45 -91.42
N MET A 318 56.68 70.48 -90.62
CA MET A 318 56.28 70.57 -89.22
C MET A 318 54.75 70.69 -89.08
N LEU A 319 54.08 71.38 -90.01
CA LEU A 319 52.63 71.50 -90.04
C LEU A 319 51.95 70.16 -90.42
N HIS A 320 52.53 69.42 -91.36
CA HIS A 320 52.02 68.09 -91.73
C HIS A 320 52.14 67.10 -90.56
N ASP A 321 53.28 67.07 -89.88
CA ASP A 321 53.52 66.20 -88.72
C ASP A 321 52.60 66.57 -87.53
N ALA A 322 52.42 67.86 -87.25
CA ALA A 322 51.46 68.30 -86.25
C ALA A 322 50.02 67.88 -86.61
N SER A 323 49.66 67.85 -87.90
CA SER A 323 48.32 67.46 -88.36
C SER A 323 48.01 65.98 -88.18
N THR A 324 48.98 65.09 -88.43
CA THR A 324 48.84 63.64 -88.23
C THR A 324 48.75 63.29 -86.75
N GLU A 325 49.55 63.93 -85.89
CA GLU A 325 49.45 63.82 -84.43
C GLU A 325 48.05 64.18 -83.93
N ARG A 326 47.47 65.28 -84.42
CA ARG A 326 46.13 65.71 -84.02
C ARG A 326 45.03 64.73 -84.44
N ILE A 327 45.12 64.14 -85.64
CA ILE A 327 44.16 63.13 -86.09
C ILE A 327 44.25 61.89 -85.18
N ALA A 328 45.46 61.45 -84.84
CA ALA A 328 45.67 60.35 -83.90
C ALA A 328 45.07 60.65 -82.51
N LEU A 329 45.20 61.90 -82.02
CA LEU A 329 44.58 62.33 -80.77
C LEU A 329 43.04 62.31 -80.82
N TRP A 330 42.42 62.73 -81.92
CA TRP A 330 40.95 62.63 -82.10
C TRP A 330 40.45 61.19 -82.15
N ILE A 331 41.20 60.30 -82.82
CA ILE A 331 40.88 58.86 -82.85
C ILE A 331 40.98 58.29 -81.43
N ARG A 332 42.06 58.60 -80.69
CA ARG A 332 42.25 58.18 -79.30
C ARG A 332 41.12 58.68 -78.39
N PHE A 333 40.75 59.95 -78.51
CA PHE A 333 39.65 60.54 -77.73
C PHE A 333 38.30 59.87 -78.00
N SER A 334 38.02 59.56 -79.27
CA SER A 334 36.80 58.86 -79.68
C SER A 334 36.74 57.43 -79.13
N LEU A 335 37.86 56.69 -79.20
CA LEU A 335 37.98 55.35 -78.62
C LEU A 335 37.81 55.35 -77.10
N LEU A 336 38.40 56.33 -76.41
CA LEU A 336 38.25 56.49 -74.96
C LEU A 336 36.80 56.80 -74.57
N THR A 337 36.08 57.61 -75.37
CA THR A 337 34.66 57.93 -75.15
C THR A 337 33.78 56.69 -75.29
N ILE A 338 33.98 55.89 -76.34
CA ILE A 338 33.25 54.61 -76.52
C ILE A 338 33.55 53.65 -75.38
N GLY A 339 34.82 53.54 -74.97
CA GLY A 339 35.23 52.74 -73.82
C GLY A 339 34.58 53.16 -72.51
N LEU A 340 34.50 54.48 -72.25
CA LEU A 340 33.85 55.05 -71.08
C LEU A 340 32.35 54.73 -71.04
N VAL A 341 31.63 54.96 -72.15
CA VAL A 341 30.19 54.65 -72.24
C VAL A 341 29.95 53.16 -72.05
N GLY A 342 30.78 52.31 -72.68
CA GLY A 342 30.71 50.85 -72.50
C GLY A 342 30.91 50.42 -71.05
N ALA A 343 31.91 50.99 -70.36
CA ALA A 343 32.18 50.71 -68.95
C ALA A 343 31.01 51.12 -68.05
N ILE A 344 30.41 52.29 -68.29
CA ILE A 344 29.25 52.79 -67.54
C ILE A 344 28.03 51.88 -67.74
N LEU A 345 27.69 51.54 -68.98
CA LEU A 345 26.55 50.67 -69.29
C LEU A 345 26.72 49.28 -68.68
N TYR A 346 27.92 48.72 -68.76
CA TYR A 346 28.22 47.44 -68.11
C TYR A 346 28.07 47.55 -66.59
N TYR A 347 28.55 48.63 -65.97
CA TYR A 347 28.44 48.85 -64.53
C TYR A 347 26.97 48.91 -64.09
N ILE A 348 26.13 49.67 -64.81
CA ILE A 348 24.68 49.75 -64.52
C ILE A 348 24.05 48.36 -64.65
N ARG A 349 24.32 47.65 -65.75
CA ARG A 349 23.78 46.30 -65.95
C ARG A 349 24.21 45.31 -64.87
N TRP A 350 25.46 45.39 -64.41
CA TRP A 350 25.97 44.58 -63.32
C TRP A 350 25.26 44.90 -62.00
N GLN A 351 25.08 46.18 -61.68
CA GLN A 351 24.32 46.63 -60.51
C GLN A 351 22.86 46.14 -60.55
N SER A 352 22.18 46.27 -61.69
CA SER A 352 20.79 45.82 -61.86
C SER A 352 20.65 44.32 -61.67
N ARG A 353 21.50 43.51 -62.30
CA ARG A 353 21.49 42.04 -62.15
C ARG A 353 21.68 41.61 -60.70
N TRP A 354 22.58 42.28 -59.99
CA TRP A 354 22.84 41.97 -58.59
C TRP A 354 21.65 42.35 -57.70
N ALA A 355 21.04 43.51 -57.93
CA ALA A 355 19.83 43.94 -57.22
C ALA A 355 18.65 42.99 -57.45
N GLU A 356 18.46 42.51 -58.69
CA GLU A 356 17.44 41.51 -59.04
C GLU A 356 17.66 40.19 -58.29
N GLN A 357 18.90 39.67 -58.29
CA GLN A 357 19.23 38.45 -57.56
C GLN A 357 18.99 38.60 -56.06
N PHE A 358 19.39 39.73 -55.49
CA PHE A 358 19.19 40.03 -54.09
C PHE A 358 17.69 40.08 -53.73
N ALA A 359 16.91 40.85 -54.49
CA ALA A 359 15.47 40.97 -54.28
C ALA A 359 14.74 39.61 -54.44
N ALA A 360 15.16 38.78 -55.40
CA ALA A 360 14.61 37.44 -55.57
C ALA A 360 14.91 36.53 -54.37
N THR A 361 16.14 36.55 -53.85
CA THR A 361 16.50 35.77 -52.65
C THR A 361 15.73 36.25 -51.42
N GLU A 362 15.60 37.56 -51.22
CA GLU A 362 14.84 38.14 -50.11
C GLU A 362 13.35 37.77 -50.18
N ASN A 363 12.75 37.82 -51.38
CA ASN A 363 11.36 37.45 -51.57
C ASN A 363 11.14 35.95 -51.30
N SER A 364 12.02 35.07 -51.79
CA SER A 364 11.94 33.63 -51.53
C SER A 364 12.01 33.30 -50.03
N LEU A 365 12.82 34.04 -49.27
CA LEU A 365 12.92 33.87 -47.83
C LEU A 365 11.68 34.36 -47.08
N LYS A 366 11.11 35.51 -47.49
CA LYS A 366 9.84 36.00 -46.94
C LYS A 366 8.70 35.01 -47.19
N GLN A 367 8.66 34.42 -48.38
CA GLN A 367 7.73 33.35 -48.71
C GLN A 367 7.96 32.13 -47.83
N PHE A 368 9.20 31.66 -47.67
CA PHE A 368 9.53 30.55 -46.77
C PHE A 368 9.07 30.81 -45.33
N HIS A 369 9.30 32.02 -44.79
CA HIS A 369 8.83 32.39 -43.45
C HIS A 369 7.30 32.37 -43.33
N LEU A 370 6.59 32.88 -44.34
CA LEU A 370 5.13 32.80 -44.39
C LEU A 370 4.63 31.36 -44.49
N ASP A 371 5.31 30.52 -45.27
CA ASP A 371 4.95 29.12 -45.46
C ASP A 371 5.22 28.28 -44.21
N VAL A 372 6.31 28.56 -43.48
CA VAL A 372 6.56 27.96 -42.15
C VAL A 372 5.44 28.35 -41.17
N ASN A 373 5.04 29.62 -41.14
CA ASN A 373 3.93 30.06 -40.28
C ASN A 373 2.59 29.43 -40.67
N ARG A 374 2.29 29.34 -41.97
CA ARG A 374 1.09 28.69 -42.49
C ARG A 374 1.07 27.20 -42.17
N THR A 375 2.18 26.51 -42.41
CA THR A 375 2.32 25.08 -42.10
C THR A 375 2.16 24.84 -40.61
N ASN A 376 2.76 25.69 -39.77
CA ASN A 376 2.60 25.60 -38.32
C ASN A 376 1.12 25.78 -37.92
N TRP A 377 0.43 26.78 -38.47
CA TRP A 377 -1.00 26.98 -38.20
C TRP A 377 -1.86 25.80 -38.64
N VAL A 378 -1.60 25.22 -39.82
CA VAL A 378 -2.30 24.02 -40.30
C VAL A 378 -2.05 22.84 -39.35
N VAL A 379 -0.80 22.60 -38.93
CA VAL A 379 -0.46 21.53 -37.97
C VAL A 379 -1.09 21.76 -36.60
N GLU A 380 -1.19 23.01 -36.14
CA GLU A 380 -1.89 23.42 -34.92
C GLU A 380 -3.37 23.08 -35.00
N THR A 381 -4.04 23.58 -36.03
CA THR A 381 -5.46 23.30 -36.32
C THR A 381 -5.72 21.80 -36.46
N CYS A 382 -4.83 21.06 -37.14
CA CYS A 382 -5.01 19.64 -37.34
C CYS A 382 -4.93 18.82 -36.04
N LEU A 383 -4.04 19.23 -35.14
CA LEU A 383 -3.85 18.56 -33.86
C LEU A 383 -4.93 18.94 -32.84
N GLU A 384 -5.44 20.17 -32.88
CA GLU A 384 -6.62 20.58 -32.11
C GLU A 384 -7.86 19.79 -32.55
N TRP A 385 -8.09 19.67 -33.86
CA TRP A 385 -9.19 18.85 -34.39
C TRP A 385 -9.12 17.40 -33.92
N ARG A 386 -7.93 16.79 -33.98
CA ARG A 386 -7.72 15.41 -33.52
C ARG A 386 -7.98 15.27 -32.02
N LYS A 387 -7.62 16.28 -31.22
CA LYS A 387 -7.84 16.28 -29.76
C LYS A 387 -9.32 16.37 -29.41
N GLU A 388 -10.10 17.18 -30.13
CA GLU A 388 -11.54 17.37 -29.85
C GLU A 388 -12.42 16.29 -30.46
N SER A 389 -12.06 15.79 -31.65
CA SER A 389 -12.94 14.93 -32.47
C SER A 389 -12.53 13.46 -32.52
N ASP A 390 -11.37 13.11 -31.95
CA ASP A 390 -10.71 11.78 -31.98
C ASP A 390 -10.74 11.07 -33.35
N SER A 391 -10.81 11.88 -34.42
CA SER A 391 -10.98 11.43 -35.80
C SER A 391 -10.01 12.17 -36.71
N ALA A 392 -9.58 11.47 -37.77
CA ALA A 392 -8.74 12.07 -38.80
C ALA A 392 -9.54 13.14 -39.57
N ILE A 393 -8.88 14.27 -39.86
CA ILE A 393 -9.46 15.36 -40.64
C ILE A 393 -9.83 14.83 -42.03
N PRO A 394 -11.04 15.08 -42.54
CA PRO A 394 -11.44 14.62 -43.86
C PRO A 394 -10.53 15.26 -44.92
N LEU A 395 -9.96 14.42 -45.80
CA LEU A 395 -9.02 14.83 -46.85
C LEU A 395 -9.57 15.93 -47.78
N SER A 396 -10.89 16.14 -47.83
CA SER A 396 -11.53 17.20 -48.59
C SER A 396 -11.21 18.62 -48.09
N LEU A 397 -10.78 18.79 -46.83
CA LEU A 397 -10.38 20.08 -46.25
C LEU A 397 -8.86 20.33 -46.32
N ALA A 398 -8.06 19.28 -46.51
CA ALA A 398 -6.59 19.34 -46.49
C ALA A 398 -5.96 19.70 -47.84
N GLY A 399 -6.76 19.90 -48.89
CA GLY A 399 -6.24 20.13 -50.24
C GLY A 399 -7.10 21.05 -51.09
N ARG A 400 -6.60 22.27 -51.32
CA ARG A 400 -6.58 22.87 -52.65
C ARG A 400 -5.38 23.79 -52.81
#